data_AF-A0A8S9XEE0-F1
#
_entry.id   AF-A0A8S9XEE0-F1
#
_cell.length_a   1.000
_cell.length_b   1.000
_cell.length_c   1.000
_cell.angle_alpha   90.00
_cell.angle_beta   90.00
_cell.angle_gamma   90.00
#
_symmetry.space_group_name_H-M   'P 1'
#
loop_
_entity.id
_entity.type
_entity.pdbx_description
1 polymer ?
#
loop_
_entity_poly.entity_id
_entity_poly.type
_entity_poly.pdbx_seq_one_letter_code
_entity_poly.pdbx_strand_id
1 'polypeptide(L)'
;MANTRKSINFQAKYCKLMSGEELVESSLHNHLVEHLNSEIVLGTITDIAVAVNWLRSTFLYIRALKNPKHYGMSPNLTQREIESKLQAMCMRELHALEKYELIRTSNFAYVVESTENGKLMARYYIAFDTMKVFMKIEGSETLPQLLELLTLCHEFQEVQLRRHERPVLNALNRHKTKESIRFPIPGKIATKTAKANVLIQAVLGSLPISDAGLQQESVKVMRLAERLLRGLTMYLGRKHHFNALSSALTLHKCSVVKMWENSALVSRQLPGIGPALSALLKSAGKNSFRDIVATDPRTLERVTTILFFV
;
A
#
# COMPACT_ATOMS: atom_id res chain seq x y z
N MET A 1 -21.33 -18.08 -28.86
CA MET A 1 -19.87 -18.09 -28.63
C MET A 1 -19.61 -18.43 -27.17
N ALA A 2 -19.25 -19.68 -26.90
CA ALA A 2 -19.12 -20.23 -25.55
C ALA A 2 -17.84 -19.74 -24.87
N ASN A 3 -18.00 -19.34 -23.62
CA ASN A 3 -16.97 -18.78 -22.75
C ASN A 3 -16.17 -19.94 -22.13
N THR A 4 -15.05 -20.32 -22.74
CA THR A 4 -14.18 -21.42 -22.29
C THR A 4 -13.43 -21.01 -21.02
N ARG A 5 -14.10 -21.06 -19.86
CA ARG A 5 -13.41 -21.09 -18.58
C ARG A 5 -12.62 -22.39 -18.51
N LYS A 6 -11.29 -22.32 -18.72
CA LYS A 6 -10.37 -23.41 -18.36
C LYS A 6 -10.61 -23.73 -16.89
N SER A 7 -11.32 -24.83 -16.62
CA SER A 7 -11.37 -25.44 -15.30
C SER A 7 -9.95 -25.85 -14.95
N ILE A 8 -9.31 -25.10 -14.07
CA ILE A 8 -8.00 -25.46 -13.53
C ILE A 8 -8.23 -26.74 -12.72
N ASN A 9 -7.69 -27.87 -13.19
CA ASN A 9 -7.75 -29.12 -12.44
C ASN A 9 -6.85 -29.00 -11.21
N PHE A 10 -7.44 -28.53 -10.11
CA PHE A 10 -6.75 -28.33 -8.84
C PHE A 10 -6.16 -29.63 -8.30
N GLN A 11 -6.80 -30.78 -8.56
CA GLN A 11 -6.29 -32.08 -8.15
C GLN A 11 -4.92 -32.37 -8.77
N ALA A 12 -4.78 -32.19 -10.09
CA ALA A 12 -3.50 -32.40 -10.78
C ALA A 12 -2.41 -31.44 -10.28
N LYS A 13 -2.75 -30.18 -9.97
CA LYS A 13 -1.81 -29.22 -9.38
C LYS A 13 -1.37 -29.65 -7.98
N TYR A 14 -2.30 -30.01 -7.11
CA TYR A 14 -1.97 -30.43 -5.74
C TYR A 14 -1.20 -31.75 -5.71
N CYS A 15 -1.50 -32.70 -6.60
CA CYS A 15 -0.72 -33.93 -6.73
C CYS A 15 0.73 -33.64 -7.12
N LYS A 16 0.98 -32.69 -8.04
CA LYS A 16 2.34 -32.26 -8.42
C LYS A 16 3.08 -31.53 -7.29
N LEU A 17 2.37 -30.72 -6.51
CA LEU A 17 2.93 -30.09 -5.32
C LEU A 17 3.35 -31.13 -4.28
N MET A 18 2.49 -32.14 -4.05
CA MET A 18 2.77 -33.20 -3.08
C MET A 18 3.82 -34.20 -3.55
N SER A 19 3.96 -34.42 -4.87
CA SER A 19 5.01 -35.28 -5.42
C SER A 19 6.40 -34.65 -5.32
N GLY A 20 6.49 -33.33 -5.05
CA GLY A 20 7.76 -32.60 -5.04
C GLY A 20 8.35 -32.37 -6.44
N GLU A 21 7.59 -32.65 -7.50
CA GLU A 21 8.04 -32.54 -8.89
C GLU A 21 7.84 -31.12 -9.47
N GLU A 22 7.17 -30.22 -8.75
CA GLU A 22 6.94 -28.85 -9.20
C GLU A 22 8.25 -28.04 -9.17
N LEU A 23 8.72 -27.64 -10.35
CA LEU A 23 9.90 -26.81 -10.51
C LEU A 23 9.63 -25.38 -10.01
N VAL A 24 10.44 -24.92 -9.06
CA VAL A 24 10.40 -23.55 -8.57
C VAL A 24 11.01 -22.61 -9.60
N GLU A 25 10.28 -21.54 -9.96
CA GLU A 25 10.71 -20.49 -10.87
C GLU A 25 10.92 -19.16 -10.12
N SER A 26 11.82 -18.31 -10.63
CA SER A 26 12.03 -16.96 -10.08
C SER A 26 10.90 -16.00 -10.46
N SER A 27 10.43 -15.21 -9.51
CA SER A 27 9.50 -14.07 -9.74
C SER A 27 10.19 -12.71 -9.76
N LEU A 28 11.54 -12.67 -9.66
CA LEU A 28 12.30 -11.41 -9.58
C LEU A 28 12.04 -10.47 -10.77
N HIS A 29 11.85 -11.03 -11.96
CA HIS A 29 11.58 -10.26 -13.18
C HIS A 29 10.31 -9.40 -13.12
N ASN A 30 9.37 -9.72 -12.22
CA ASN A 30 8.14 -8.94 -12.04
C ASN A 30 8.36 -7.65 -11.22
N HIS A 31 9.43 -7.60 -10.42
CA HIS A 31 9.73 -6.51 -9.49
C HIS A 31 11.20 -6.05 -9.60
N LEU A 32 11.82 -6.30 -10.77
CA LEU A 32 13.26 -6.09 -10.96
C LEU A 32 13.64 -4.62 -10.75
N VAL A 33 12.77 -3.69 -11.15
CA VAL A 33 12.98 -2.25 -11.01
C VAL A 33 13.06 -1.82 -9.53
N GLU A 34 12.21 -2.36 -8.66
CA GLU A 34 12.26 -2.11 -7.21
C GLU A 34 13.55 -2.66 -6.57
N HIS A 35 13.95 -3.87 -6.97
CA HIS A 35 15.15 -4.51 -6.44
C HIS A 35 16.43 -3.80 -6.89
N LEU A 36 16.53 -3.43 -8.18
CA LEU A 36 17.66 -2.63 -8.68
C LEU A 36 17.78 -1.31 -7.92
N ASN A 37 16.68 -0.56 -7.76
CA ASN A 37 16.69 0.68 -6.99
C ASN A 37 17.17 0.46 -5.54
N SER A 38 16.72 -0.62 -4.90
CA SER A 38 17.11 -0.95 -3.53
C SER A 38 18.60 -1.24 -3.40
N GLU A 39 19.17 -2.04 -4.30
CA GLU A 39 20.59 -2.38 -4.32
C GLU A 39 21.49 -1.18 -4.66
N ILE A 40 21.01 -0.25 -5.49
CA ILE A 40 21.69 1.03 -5.76
C ILE A 40 21.67 1.92 -4.51
N VAL A 41 20.53 1.98 -3.80
CA VAL A 41 20.42 2.73 -2.53
C VAL A 41 21.32 2.16 -1.44
N LEU A 42 21.50 0.84 -1.40
CA LEU A 42 22.39 0.15 -0.46
C LEU A 42 23.88 0.28 -0.83
N GLY A 43 24.20 0.69 -2.06
CA GLY A 43 25.56 0.79 -2.56
C GLY A 43 26.15 -0.53 -3.06
N THR A 44 25.35 -1.60 -3.17
CA THR A 44 25.78 -2.87 -3.79
C THR A 44 26.01 -2.68 -5.29
N ILE A 45 25.15 -1.88 -5.94
CA ILE A 45 25.25 -1.55 -7.36
C ILE A 45 25.75 -0.11 -7.49
N THR A 46 26.97 0.05 -7.99
CA THR A 46 27.65 1.35 -8.17
C THR A 46 27.70 1.83 -9.61
N ASP A 47 27.56 0.91 -10.57
CA ASP A 47 27.60 1.21 -12.00
C ASP A 47 26.80 0.15 -12.78
N ILE A 48 26.64 0.40 -14.09
CA ILE A 48 25.87 -0.45 -14.99
C ILE A 48 26.47 -1.87 -15.09
N ALA A 49 27.79 -2.01 -15.12
CA ALA A 49 28.43 -3.32 -15.25
C ALA A 49 28.20 -4.17 -13.99
N VAL A 50 28.29 -3.56 -12.82
CA VAL A 50 27.96 -4.18 -11.53
C VAL A 50 26.49 -4.57 -11.48
N ALA A 51 25.56 -3.76 -12.00
CA ALA A 51 24.14 -4.11 -12.06
C ALA A 51 23.88 -5.39 -12.88
N VAL A 52 24.51 -5.51 -14.05
CA VAL A 52 24.40 -6.71 -14.89
C VAL A 52 25.05 -7.92 -14.20
N ASN A 53 26.18 -7.73 -13.52
CA ASN A 53 26.82 -8.80 -12.76
C ASN A 53 25.97 -9.25 -11.55
N TRP A 54 25.35 -8.30 -10.86
CA TRP A 54 24.40 -8.60 -9.79
C TRP A 54 23.26 -9.48 -10.31
N LEU A 55 22.68 -9.17 -11.48
CA LEU A 55 21.63 -9.99 -12.08
C LEU A 55 22.09 -11.45 -12.32
N ARG A 56 23.35 -11.66 -12.71
CA ARG A 56 23.94 -13.00 -12.90
C ARG A 56 24.03 -13.82 -11.61
N SER A 57 24.14 -13.15 -10.46
CA SER A 57 24.17 -13.82 -9.15
C SER A 57 22.79 -14.29 -8.66
N THR A 58 21.71 -13.90 -9.34
CA THR A 58 20.35 -14.16 -8.88
C THR A 58 19.80 -15.51 -9.33
N PHE A 59 18.79 -16.01 -8.62
CA PHE A 59 18.04 -17.20 -9.03
C PHE A 59 17.34 -17.02 -10.40
N LEU A 60 17.01 -15.78 -10.79
CA LEU A 60 16.44 -15.47 -12.11
C LEU A 60 17.39 -15.87 -13.24
N TYR A 61 18.68 -15.58 -13.12
CA TYR A 61 19.67 -15.92 -14.14
C TYR A 61 19.73 -17.44 -14.36
N ILE A 62 19.84 -18.21 -13.28
CA ILE A 62 19.90 -19.68 -13.33
C ILE A 62 18.64 -20.26 -13.98
N ARG A 63 17.46 -19.75 -13.62
CA ARG A 63 16.19 -20.24 -14.16
C ARG A 63 15.95 -19.81 -15.60
N ALA A 64 16.36 -18.61 -15.98
CA ALA A 64 16.24 -18.13 -17.36
C ALA A 64 17.07 -18.97 -18.34
N LEU A 65 18.23 -19.46 -17.92
CA LEU A 65 19.03 -20.40 -18.73
C LEU A 65 18.39 -21.79 -18.89
N LYS A 66 17.66 -22.26 -17.86
CA LYS A 66 17.02 -23.59 -17.86
C LYS A 66 15.64 -23.61 -18.50
N ASN A 67 14.86 -22.54 -18.34
CA ASN A 67 13.50 -22.41 -18.85
C ASN A 67 13.25 -21.00 -19.42
N PRO A 68 13.87 -20.65 -20.57
CA PRO A 68 13.75 -19.31 -21.15
C PRO A 68 12.30 -18.94 -21.49
N LYS A 69 11.49 -19.94 -21.88
CA LYS A 69 10.08 -19.78 -22.26
C LYS A 69 9.23 -19.18 -21.14
N HIS A 70 9.51 -19.52 -19.88
CA HIS A 70 8.79 -18.96 -18.74
C HIS A 70 8.97 -17.44 -18.61
N TYR A 71 10.14 -16.94 -19.03
CA TYR A 71 10.52 -15.52 -18.97
C TYR A 71 10.23 -14.77 -20.28
N GLY A 72 9.38 -15.31 -21.15
CA GLY A 72 9.02 -14.69 -22.42
C GLY A 72 10.12 -14.73 -23.49
N MET A 73 11.11 -15.63 -23.34
CA MET A 73 12.19 -15.82 -24.31
C MET A 73 11.95 -17.08 -25.16
N SER A 74 12.51 -17.13 -26.37
CA SER A 74 12.43 -18.33 -27.20
C SER A 74 13.24 -19.48 -26.56
N PRO A 75 12.75 -20.73 -26.58
CA PRO A 75 13.47 -21.87 -26.01
C PRO A 75 14.73 -22.26 -26.81
N ASN A 76 14.83 -21.85 -28.07
CA ASN A 76 15.95 -22.21 -28.96
C ASN A 76 17.11 -21.20 -28.92
N LEU A 77 17.12 -20.29 -27.94
CA LEU A 77 18.19 -19.31 -27.80
C LEU A 77 19.44 -19.97 -27.20
N THR A 78 20.58 -19.58 -27.72
CA THR A 78 21.88 -19.87 -27.12
C THR A 78 22.00 -19.17 -25.75
N GLN A 79 22.88 -19.69 -24.89
CA GLN A 79 23.18 -19.06 -23.60
C GLN A 79 23.54 -17.58 -23.76
N ARG A 80 24.37 -17.23 -24.75
CA ARG A 80 24.78 -15.83 -25.02
C ARG A 80 23.59 -14.93 -25.37
N GLU A 81 22.61 -15.45 -26.11
CA GLU A 81 21.41 -14.69 -26.46
C GLU A 81 20.48 -14.49 -25.26
N ILE A 82 20.37 -15.48 -24.37
CA ILE A 82 19.61 -15.36 -23.11
C ILE A 82 20.27 -14.29 -22.22
N GLU A 83 21.59 -14.34 -22.07
CA GLU A 83 22.35 -13.35 -21.31
C GLU A 83 22.18 -11.94 -21.88
N SER A 84 22.23 -11.80 -23.21
CA SER A 84 21.96 -10.53 -23.89
C SER A 84 20.54 -10.02 -23.59
N LYS A 85 19.53 -10.90 -23.58
CA LYS A 85 18.15 -10.52 -23.20
C LYS A 85 18.03 -10.11 -21.72
N LEU A 86 18.71 -10.80 -20.81
CA LEU A 86 18.73 -10.42 -19.39
C LEU A 86 19.44 -9.08 -19.18
N GLN A 87 20.54 -8.83 -19.88
CA GLN A 87 21.22 -7.54 -19.87
C GLN A 87 20.30 -6.43 -20.41
N ALA A 88 19.62 -6.66 -21.54
CA ALA A 88 18.66 -5.71 -22.09
C ALA A 88 17.50 -5.41 -21.12
N MET A 89 17.03 -6.42 -20.38
CA MET A 89 16.04 -6.25 -19.31
C MET A 89 16.58 -5.35 -18.19
N CYS A 90 17.78 -5.62 -17.69
CA CYS A 90 18.43 -4.78 -16.66
C CYS A 90 18.57 -3.33 -17.12
N MET A 91 19.06 -3.12 -18.34
CA MET A 91 19.23 -1.78 -18.94
C MET A 91 17.89 -1.04 -19.05
N ARG A 92 16.83 -1.72 -19.50
CA ARG A 92 15.49 -1.14 -19.59
C ARG A 92 15.00 -0.65 -18.22
N GLU A 93 15.16 -1.44 -17.17
CA GLU A 93 14.72 -1.04 -15.83
C GLU A 93 15.58 0.10 -15.26
N LEU A 94 16.90 0.11 -15.48
CA LEU A 94 17.77 1.24 -15.10
C LEU A 94 17.37 2.53 -15.80
N HIS A 95 17.13 2.49 -17.12
CA HIS A 95 16.63 3.65 -17.86
C HIS A 95 15.25 4.09 -17.37
N ALA A 96 14.40 3.16 -16.95
CA ALA A 96 13.11 3.51 -16.35
C ALA A 96 13.30 4.24 -15.01
N LEU A 97 14.20 3.78 -14.13
CA LEU A 97 14.52 4.47 -12.88
C LEU A 97 15.09 5.88 -13.13
N GLU A 98 15.99 6.02 -14.10
CA GLU A 98 16.59 7.30 -14.48
C GLU A 98 15.55 8.27 -15.04
N LYS A 99 14.66 7.79 -15.93
CA LYS A 99 13.58 8.59 -16.53
C LYS A 99 12.66 9.23 -15.49
N TYR A 100 12.43 8.55 -14.35
CA TYR A 100 11.61 9.05 -13.25
C TYR A 100 12.47 9.66 -12.12
N GLU A 101 13.72 10.02 -12.39
CA GLU A 101 14.62 10.67 -11.42
C GLU A 101 14.77 9.90 -10.10
N LEU A 102 14.68 8.56 -10.12
CA LEU A 102 14.92 7.70 -8.95
C LEU A 102 16.39 7.35 -8.78
N ILE A 103 17.11 7.33 -9.89
CA ILE A 103 18.57 7.24 -9.95
C ILE A 103 19.09 8.36 -10.86
N ARG A 104 20.39 8.62 -10.78
CA ARG A 104 21.14 9.45 -11.73
C ARG A 104 22.26 8.62 -12.29
N THR A 105 22.49 8.72 -13.59
CA THR A 105 23.69 8.16 -14.20
C THR A 105 24.63 9.29 -14.60
N SER A 106 25.92 9.12 -14.31
CA SER A 106 26.95 10.05 -14.79
C SER A 106 27.41 9.62 -16.17
N ASN A 107 27.43 10.57 -17.12
CA ASN A 107 27.95 10.36 -18.47
C ASN A 107 29.42 9.94 -18.47
N PHE A 108 30.17 10.36 -17.45
CA PHE A 108 31.55 9.94 -17.25
C PHE A 108 31.55 8.76 -16.28
N ALA A 109 32.00 7.60 -16.77
CA ALA A 109 32.18 6.32 -16.08
C ALA A 109 30.94 5.43 -15.83
N TYR A 110 29.75 5.74 -16.39
CA TYR A 110 28.55 4.90 -16.22
C TYR A 110 28.18 4.61 -14.75
N VAL A 111 28.59 5.51 -13.85
CA VAL A 111 28.31 5.43 -12.41
C VAL A 111 26.83 5.69 -12.19
N VAL A 112 26.23 4.89 -11.32
CA VAL A 112 24.81 4.96 -10.98
C VAL A 112 24.67 5.35 -9.51
N GLU A 113 23.96 6.44 -9.24
CA GLU A 113 23.72 6.93 -7.89
C GLU A 113 22.22 7.02 -7.59
N SER A 114 21.83 6.64 -6.38
CA SER A 114 20.44 6.81 -5.93
C SER A 114 20.11 8.30 -5.73
N THR A 115 18.93 8.72 -6.20
CA THR A 115 18.38 10.01 -5.77
C THR A 115 17.63 9.85 -4.45
N GLU A 116 17.24 10.98 -3.90
CA GLU A 116 16.43 11.00 -2.70
C GLU A 116 15.03 10.39 -2.92
N ASN A 117 14.48 10.47 -4.13
CA ASN A 117 13.24 9.78 -4.48
C ASN A 117 13.45 8.25 -4.53
N GLY A 118 14.57 7.79 -5.09
CA GLY A 118 14.95 6.37 -5.06
C GLY A 118 15.13 5.85 -3.63
N LYS A 119 15.76 6.63 -2.76
CA LYS A 119 15.89 6.32 -1.32
C LYS A 119 14.53 6.22 -0.63
N LEU A 120 13.59 7.12 -0.92
CA LEU A 120 12.22 7.06 -0.37
C LEU A 120 11.50 5.79 -0.83
N MET A 121 11.60 5.47 -2.13
CA MET A 121 11.02 4.27 -2.71
C MET A 121 11.52 3.00 -2.01
N ALA A 122 12.84 2.87 -1.85
CA ALA A 122 13.45 1.73 -1.15
C ALA A 122 13.09 1.69 0.34
N ARG A 123 13.22 2.83 1.05
CA ARG A 123 12.99 2.92 2.50
C ARG A 123 11.56 2.55 2.92
N TYR A 124 10.58 2.92 2.09
CA TYR A 124 9.17 2.67 2.37
C TYR A 124 8.58 1.52 1.56
N TYR A 125 9.40 0.76 0.81
CA TYR A 125 8.98 -0.36 -0.04
C TYR A 125 7.89 0.01 -1.06
N ILE A 126 7.94 1.22 -1.59
CA ILE A 126 6.92 1.73 -2.52
C ILE A 126 7.16 1.11 -3.90
N ALA A 127 6.11 0.59 -4.53
CA ALA A 127 6.21 0.06 -5.89
C ALA A 127 6.57 1.16 -6.89
N PHE A 128 7.28 0.82 -7.96
CA PHE A 128 7.72 1.79 -8.97
C PHE A 128 6.53 2.53 -9.60
N ASP A 129 5.46 1.80 -9.90
CA ASP A 129 4.23 2.40 -10.44
C ASP A 129 3.53 3.33 -9.46
N THR A 130 3.58 3.03 -8.15
CA THR A 130 3.06 3.92 -7.11
C THR A 130 3.86 5.20 -7.02
N MET A 131 5.18 5.13 -7.19
CA MET A 131 6.02 6.32 -7.22
C MET A 131 5.68 7.23 -8.41
N LYS A 132 5.34 6.65 -9.57
CA LYS A 132 4.82 7.41 -10.73
C LYS A 132 3.50 8.10 -10.42
N VAL A 133 2.64 7.49 -9.59
CA VAL A 133 1.40 8.12 -9.13
C VAL A 133 1.71 9.31 -8.22
N PHE A 134 2.66 9.18 -7.29
CA PHE A 134 3.09 10.29 -6.42
C PHE A 134 3.66 11.47 -7.21
N MET A 135 4.39 11.20 -8.29
CA MET A 135 4.97 12.23 -9.16
C MET A 135 3.94 13.04 -9.94
N LYS A 136 2.70 12.57 -10.05
CA LYS A 136 1.61 13.30 -10.73
C LYS A 136 0.89 14.32 -9.83
N ILE A 137 1.28 14.42 -8.57
CA ILE A 137 0.64 15.33 -7.60
C ILE A 137 1.08 16.77 -7.88
N GLU A 138 0.11 17.63 -8.18
CA GLU A 138 0.28 19.03 -8.58
C GLU A 138 0.42 19.98 -7.38
N GLY A 139 -0.01 19.53 -6.20
CA GLY A 139 0.16 20.24 -4.92
C GLY A 139 -1.10 20.90 -4.36
N SER A 140 -2.19 20.91 -5.12
CA SER A 140 -3.51 21.47 -4.74
C SER A 140 -4.46 20.43 -4.13
N GLU A 141 -4.03 19.16 -4.07
CA GLU A 141 -4.87 18.03 -3.71
C GLU A 141 -5.38 18.11 -2.26
N THR A 142 -6.69 18.01 -2.16
CA THR A 142 -7.42 17.94 -0.90
C THR A 142 -7.35 16.54 -0.29
N LEU A 143 -7.72 16.44 0.98
CA LEU A 143 -7.77 15.18 1.72
C LEU A 143 -8.55 14.05 1.00
N PRO A 144 -9.78 14.25 0.46
CA PRO A 144 -10.48 13.19 -0.29
C PRO A 144 -9.78 12.82 -1.60
N GLN A 145 -9.17 13.78 -2.30
CA GLN A 145 -8.43 13.52 -3.54
C GLN A 145 -7.17 12.68 -3.28
N LEU A 146 -6.43 12.97 -2.21
CA LEU A 146 -5.28 12.14 -1.81
C LEU A 146 -5.70 10.75 -1.34
N LEU A 147 -6.85 10.62 -0.69
CA LEU A 147 -7.38 9.31 -0.31
C LEU A 147 -7.76 8.48 -1.54
N GLU A 148 -8.38 9.09 -2.55
CA GLU A 148 -8.67 8.43 -3.82
C GLU A 148 -7.38 8.00 -4.52
N LEU A 149 -6.40 8.91 -4.65
CA LEU A 149 -5.08 8.64 -5.22
C LEU A 149 -4.35 7.50 -4.50
N LEU A 150 -4.40 7.47 -3.17
CA LEU A 150 -3.83 6.39 -2.37
C LEU A 150 -4.42 5.03 -2.78
N THR A 151 -5.74 4.93 -2.96
CA THR A 151 -6.39 3.66 -3.34
C THR A 151 -6.13 3.21 -4.78
N LEU A 152 -5.57 4.09 -5.63
CA LEU A 152 -5.11 3.77 -6.97
C LEU A 152 -3.67 3.20 -7.00
N CYS A 153 -2.95 3.25 -5.88
CA CYS A 153 -1.58 2.75 -5.79
C CYS A 153 -1.50 1.22 -6.02
N HIS A 154 -0.38 0.76 -6.58
CA HIS A 154 -0.17 -0.63 -7.01
C HIS A 154 -0.35 -1.63 -5.85
N GLU A 155 0.00 -1.24 -4.63
CA GLU A 155 -0.11 -2.06 -3.42
C GLU A 155 -1.56 -2.47 -3.11
N PHE A 156 -2.56 -1.72 -3.57
CA PHE A 156 -3.96 -2.06 -3.36
C PHE A 156 -4.53 -3.03 -4.42
N GLN A 157 -3.76 -3.44 -5.43
CA GLN A 157 -4.23 -4.36 -6.47
C GLN A 157 -4.61 -5.75 -5.93
N GLU A 158 -3.97 -6.16 -4.82
CA GLU A 158 -4.26 -7.42 -4.11
C GLU A 158 -5.64 -7.43 -3.45
N VAL A 159 -6.24 -6.27 -3.19
CA VAL A 159 -7.58 -6.18 -2.62
C VAL A 159 -8.57 -6.82 -3.59
N GLN A 160 -9.39 -7.74 -3.08
CA GLN A 160 -10.40 -8.44 -3.88
C GLN A 160 -11.79 -8.03 -3.43
N LEU A 161 -12.66 -7.65 -4.36
CA LEU A 161 -14.07 -7.39 -4.05
C LEU A 161 -14.90 -8.64 -4.30
N ARG A 162 -15.48 -9.21 -3.24
CA ARG A 162 -16.39 -10.37 -3.32
C ARG A 162 -17.84 -9.91 -3.38
N ARG A 163 -18.71 -10.75 -3.96
CA ARG A 163 -20.13 -10.39 -4.16
C ARG A 163 -20.88 -10.18 -2.84
N HIS A 164 -20.63 -11.03 -1.84
CA HIS A 164 -21.32 -10.99 -0.55
C HIS A 164 -20.92 -9.79 0.33
N GLU A 165 -19.78 -9.15 0.05
CA GLU A 165 -19.28 -7.98 0.79
C GLU A 165 -19.98 -6.68 0.36
N ARG A 166 -20.53 -6.65 -0.86
CA ARG A 166 -21.12 -5.43 -1.45
C ARG A 166 -22.25 -4.83 -0.61
N PRO A 167 -23.19 -5.59 -0.03
CA PRO A 167 -24.24 -5.01 0.80
C PRO A 167 -23.69 -4.27 2.02
N VAL A 168 -22.69 -4.84 2.70
CA VAL A 168 -22.03 -4.24 3.87
C VAL A 168 -21.28 -2.96 3.47
N LEU A 169 -20.49 -3.01 2.40
CA LEU A 169 -19.77 -1.84 1.89
C LEU A 169 -20.71 -0.71 1.44
N ASN A 170 -21.83 -1.05 0.79
CA ASN A 170 -22.84 -0.06 0.40
C ASN A 170 -23.66 0.45 1.60
N ALA A 171 -23.73 -0.27 2.72
CA ALA A 171 -24.32 0.26 3.95
C ALA A 171 -23.41 1.34 4.56
N LEU A 172 -22.10 1.09 4.65
CA LEU A 172 -21.10 2.07 5.11
C LEU A 172 -21.04 3.33 4.23
N ASN A 173 -21.29 3.18 2.92
CA ASN A 173 -21.30 4.32 1.97
C ASN A 173 -22.58 5.17 2.00
N ARG A 174 -23.65 4.74 2.70
CA ARG A 174 -24.94 5.44 2.69
C ARG A 174 -24.94 6.67 3.62
N HIS A 175 -24.75 7.84 3.03
CA HIS A 175 -24.74 9.17 3.69
C HIS A 175 -25.95 9.50 4.58
N LYS A 176 -27.08 8.78 4.45
CA LYS A 176 -28.31 9.06 5.23
C LYS A 176 -28.30 8.47 6.66
N THR A 177 -27.24 7.77 7.06
CA THR A 177 -27.13 7.18 8.40
C THR A 177 -26.06 7.88 9.22
N LYS A 178 -26.24 7.95 10.55
CA LYS A 178 -25.25 8.48 11.50
C LYS A 178 -23.91 7.69 11.47
N GLU A 179 -23.90 6.51 10.88
CA GLU A 179 -22.76 5.57 10.82
C GLU A 179 -22.26 5.41 9.37
N SER A 180 -22.05 6.53 8.68
CA SER A 180 -21.57 6.52 7.30
C SER A 180 -20.17 7.14 7.16
N ILE A 181 -19.48 6.76 6.10
CA ILE A 181 -18.15 7.30 5.79
C ILE A 181 -18.21 8.81 5.52
N ARG A 182 -17.13 9.53 5.84
CA ARG A 182 -17.04 10.99 5.73
C ARG A 182 -17.12 11.49 4.28
N PHE A 183 -16.51 10.78 3.35
CA PHE A 183 -16.47 11.11 1.92
C PHE A 183 -17.16 10.00 1.12
N PRO A 184 -18.47 10.13 0.85
CA PRO A 184 -19.22 9.12 0.10
C PRO A 184 -18.65 8.91 -1.29
N ILE A 185 -18.56 7.65 -1.71
CA ILE A 185 -18.17 7.27 -3.06
C ILE A 185 -19.41 7.33 -3.96
N PRO A 186 -19.35 7.98 -5.13
CA PRO A 186 -20.46 8.02 -6.07
C PRO A 186 -20.94 6.63 -6.49
N GLY A 187 -22.24 6.39 -6.39
CA GLY A 187 -22.88 5.14 -6.84
C GLY A 187 -22.65 3.95 -5.91
N LYS A 188 -22.75 2.74 -6.48
CA LYS A 188 -22.58 1.47 -5.76
C LYS A 188 -21.11 1.05 -5.74
N ILE A 189 -20.67 0.48 -4.62
CA ILE A 189 -19.32 -0.08 -4.49
C ILE A 189 -19.17 -1.31 -5.39
N ALA A 190 -18.49 -1.12 -6.52
CA ALA A 190 -18.30 -2.13 -7.56
C ALA A 190 -16.83 -2.38 -7.93
N THR A 191 -15.91 -1.52 -7.49
CA THR A 191 -14.48 -1.61 -7.80
C THR A 191 -13.64 -1.94 -6.56
N LYS A 192 -12.44 -2.49 -6.78
CA LYS A 192 -11.46 -2.77 -5.72
C LYS A 192 -10.99 -1.49 -5.03
N THR A 193 -10.80 -0.42 -5.81
CA THR A 193 -10.38 0.90 -5.35
C THR A 193 -11.43 1.50 -4.40
N ALA A 194 -12.71 1.45 -4.79
CA ALA A 194 -13.80 1.90 -3.96
C ALA A 194 -13.91 1.10 -2.66
N LYS A 195 -13.72 -0.24 -2.72
CA LYS A 195 -13.67 -1.07 -1.52
C LYS A 195 -12.55 -0.63 -0.57
N ALA A 196 -11.32 -0.49 -1.05
CA ALA A 196 -10.19 -0.05 -0.22
C ALA A 196 -10.47 1.31 0.42
N ASN A 197 -11.05 2.25 -0.34
CA ASN A 197 -11.37 3.59 0.13
C ASN A 197 -12.42 3.54 1.25
N VAL A 198 -13.54 2.82 1.05
CA VAL A 198 -14.56 2.62 2.09
C VAL A 198 -13.96 2.00 3.35
N LEU A 199 -13.09 0.99 3.22
CA LEU A 199 -12.48 0.34 4.38
C LEU A 199 -11.57 1.28 5.17
N ILE A 200 -10.76 2.11 4.49
CA ILE A 200 -9.93 3.13 5.15
C ILE A 200 -10.85 4.10 5.90
N GLN A 201 -11.85 4.66 5.23
CA GLN A 201 -12.76 5.62 5.86
C GLN A 201 -13.57 5.03 7.01
N ALA A 202 -13.98 3.76 6.91
CA ALA A 202 -14.70 3.07 7.97
C ALA A 202 -13.84 2.90 9.22
N VAL A 203 -12.55 2.54 9.06
CA VAL A 203 -11.61 2.46 10.19
C VAL A 203 -11.41 3.84 10.81
N LEU A 204 -11.10 4.86 9.99
CA LEU A 204 -10.89 6.23 10.48
C LEU A 204 -12.15 6.81 11.14
N GLY A 205 -13.33 6.43 10.65
CA GLY A 205 -14.64 6.78 11.22
C GLY A 205 -15.03 6.00 12.46
N SER A 206 -14.24 5.00 12.87
CA SER A 206 -14.63 4.06 13.94
C SER A 206 -15.98 3.37 13.68
N LEU A 207 -16.31 3.12 12.42
CA LEU A 207 -17.58 2.51 12.02
C LEU A 207 -17.57 1.00 12.27
N PRO A 208 -18.70 0.40 12.68
CA PRO A 208 -18.80 -1.05 12.84
C PRO A 208 -18.74 -1.75 11.47
N ILE A 209 -17.76 -2.63 11.29
CA ILE A 209 -17.65 -3.52 10.14
C ILE A 209 -18.16 -4.90 10.58
N SER A 210 -19.38 -5.25 10.17
CA SER A 210 -20.07 -6.47 10.63
C SER A 210 -19.49 -7.78 10.07
N ASP A 211 -18.80 -7.72 8.93
CA ASP A 211 -18.17 -8.88 8.31
C ASP A 211 -16.73 -9.06 8.82
N ALA A 212 -16.45 -10.20 9.43
CA ALA A 212 -15.14 -10.50 10.01
C ALA A 212 -14.02 -10.55 8.95
N GLY A 213 -14.32 -10.97 7.72
CA GLY A 213 -13.38 -10.99 6.61
C GLY A 213 -12.95 -9.57 6.21
N LEU A 214 -13.93 -8.66 6.06
CA LEU A 214 -13.70 -7.24 5.82
C LEU A 214 -12.95 -6.57 6.97
N GLN A 215 -13.23 -6.96 8.22
CA GLN A 215 -12.50 -6.45 9.38
C GLN A 215 -11.01 -6.83 9.32
N GLN A 216 -10.68 -8.10 9.05
CA GLN A 216 -9.30 -8.53 8.89
C GLN A 216 -8.60 -7.85 7.70
N GLU A 217 -9.31 -7.69 6.58
CA GLU A 217 -8.77 -7.02 5.40
C GLU A 217 -8.55 -5.52 5.65
N SER A 218 -9.43 -4.85 6.40
CA SER A 218 -9.25 -3.45 6.79
C SER A 218 -7.95 -3.21 7.56
N VAL A 219 -7.53 -4.17 8.41
CA VAL A 219 -6.24 -4.08 9.12
C VAL A 219 -5.08 -4.11 8.12
N LYS A 220 -5.14 -4.96 7.09
CA LYS A 220 -4.11 -5.02 6.04
C LYS A 220 -4.09 -3.74 5.21
N VAL A 221 -5.26 -3.27 4.77
CA VAL A 221 -5.45 -2.02 4.01
C VAL A 221 -4.89 -0.83 4.79
N MET A 222 -5.11 -0.76 6.11
CA MET A 222 -4.59 0.32 6.94
C MET A 222 -3.07 0.28 7.10
N ARG A 223 -2.44 -0.90 7.19
CA ARG A 223 -0.97 -1.02 7.21
C ARG A 223 -0.35 -0.54 5.90
N LEU A 224 -0.98 -0.84 4.76
CA LEU A 224 -0.57 -0.32 3.46
C LEU A 224 -0.73 1.20 3.39
N ALA A 225 -1.90 1.71 3.80
CA ALA A 225 -2.19 3.14 3.83
C ALA A 225 -1.17 3.91 4.69
N GLU A 226 -0.87 3.43 5.91
CA GLU A 226 0.09 4.06 6.80
C GLU A 226 1.49 4.18 6.18
N ARG A 227 1.99 3.07 5.60
CA ARG A 227 3.31 3.02 4.95
C ARG A 227 3.38 3.96 3.75
N LEU A 228 2.37 3.92 2.88
CA LEU A 228 2.33 4.75 1.68
C LEU A 228 2.12 6.24 2.00
N LEU A 229 1.27 6.58 2.96
CA LEU A 229 1.06 7.95 3.40
C LEU A 229 2.31 8.54 4.06
N ARG A 230 3.08 7.72 4.78
CA ARG A 230 4.38 8.13 5.31
C ARG A 230 5.36 8.45 4.18
N GLY A 231 5.46 7.56 3.19
CA GLY A 231 6.28 7.78 2.00
C GLY A 231 5.86 9.02 1.21
N LEU A 232 4.55 9.20 1.01
CA LEU A 232 3.98 10.36 0.33
C LEU A 232 4.28 11.67 1.08
N THR A 233 4.13 11.67 2.40
CA THR A 233 4.45 12.85 3.24
C THR A 233 5.92 13.23 3.10
N MET A 234 6.83 12.25 3.13
CA MET A 234 8.26 12.50 2.95
C MET A 234 8.60 12.97 1.53
N TYR A 235 7.91 12.47 0.51
CA TYR A 235 8.06 12.93 -0.87
C TYR A 235 7.59 14.38 -1.02
N LEU A 236 6.37 14.70 -0.56
CA LEU A 236 5.81 16.05 -0.64
C LEU A 236 6.54 17.05 0.25
N GLY A 237 7.13 16.62 1.36
CA GLY A 237 7.95 17.46 2.23
C GLY A 237 9.21 18.01 1.54
N ARG A 238 9.61 17.41 0.42
CA ARG A 238 10.72 17.88 -0.43
C ARG A 238 10.25 18.74 -1.60
N LYS A 239 8.93 18.87 -1.78
CA LYS A 239 8.30 19.71 -2.79
C LYS A 239 7.73 20.95 -2.09
N HIS A 240 7.56 22.05 -2.83
CA HIS A 240 6.95 23.27 -2.29
C HIS A 240 5.40 23.21 -2.28
N HIS A 241 4.83 22.01 -2.13
CA HIS A 241 3.39 21.73 -2.26
C HIS A 241 2.72 21.68 -0.88
N PHE A 242 2.56 22.85 -0.23
CA PHE A 242 2.10 22.93 1.16
C PHE A 242 0.71 22.32 1.40
N ASN A 243 -0.25 22.56 0.51
CA ASN A 243 -1.62 22.07 0.68
C ASN A 243 -1.69 20.54 0.60
N ALA A 244 -1.10 19.95 -0.44
CA ALA A 244 -0.99 18.50 -0.55
C ALA A 244 -0.20 17.89 0.62
N LEU A 245 0.90 18.53 1.07
CA LEU A 245 1.67 18.07 2.23
C LEU A 245 0.82 18.06 3.51
N SER A 246 0.06 19.13 3.76
CA SER A 246 -0.82 19.23 4.93
C SER A 246 -1.91 18.15 4.92
N SER A 247 -2.53 17.93 3.75
CA SER A 247 -3.52 16.86 3.55
C SER A 247 -2.90 15.46 3.75
N ALA A 248 -1.72 15.20 3.17
CA ALA A 248 -1.00 13.94 3.30
C ALA A 248 -0.57 13.66 4.74
N LEU A 249 -0.05 14.68 5.43
CA LEU A 249 0.36 14.57 6.83
C LEU A 249 -0.85 14.31 7.75
N THR A 250 -1.98 14.97 7.47
CA THR A 250 -3.23 14.72 8.21
C THR A 250 -3.67 13.28 8.03
N LEU A 251 -3.75 12.79 6.79
CA LEU A 251 -4.08 11.40 6.50
C LEU A 251 -3.08 10.43 7.14
N HIS A 252 -1.78 10.71 7.11
CA HIS A 252 -0.77 9.87 7.74
C HIS A 252 -1.01 9.76 9.25
N LYS A 253 -1.20 10.89 9.95
CA LYS A 253 -1.51 10.89 11.38
C LYS A 253 -2.80 10.11 11.68
N CYS A 254 -3.85 10.34 10.88
CA CYS A 254 -5.11 9.60 10.97
C CYS A 254 -4.90 8.10 10.78
N SER A 255 -4.02 7.68 9.86
CA SER A 255 -3.74 6.26 9.59
C SER A 255 -3.01 5.55 10.73
N VAL A 256 -2.07 6.24 11.39
CA VAL A 256 -1.33 5.75 12.56
C VAL A 256 -2.27 5.58 13.75
N VAL A 257 -3.09 6.60 14.01
CA VAL A 257 -4.02 6.63 15.14
C VAL A 257 -5.31 5.83 14.86
N LYS A 258 -5.58 5.53 13.58
CA LYS A 258 -6.78 4.86 13.07
C LYS A 258 -8.07 5.64 13.40
N MET A 259 -8.01 6.95 13.23
CA MET A 259 -9.09 7.87 13.56
C MET A 259 -9.02 9.16 12.74
N TRP A 260 -10.16 9.75 12.37
CA TRP A 260 -10.18 11.09 11.77
C TRP A 260 -9.69 12.18 12.72
N GLU A 261 -9.11 13.24 12.14
CA GLU A 261 -8.54 14.38 12.87
C GLU A 261 -9.58 15.17 13.66
N ASN A 262 -10.84 15.12 13.23
CA ASN A 262 -12.00 15.78 13.85
C ASN A 262 -12.89 14.82 14.64
N SER A 263 -12.40 13.62 14.96
CA SER A 263 -13.18 12.62 15.71
C SER A 263 -13.42 13.07 17.15
N ALA A 264 -14.67 12.92 17.62
CA ALA A 264 -15.03 13.13 19.02
C ALA A 264 -14.63 11.97 19.95
N LEU A 265 -14.05 10.89 19.41
CA LEU A 265 -13.63 9.70 20.16
C LEU A 265 -12.14 9.72 20.52
N VAL A 266 -11.54 10.91 20.69
CA VAL A 266 -10.08 11.08 20.92
C VAL A 266 -9.54 10.25 22.08
N SER A 267 -10.38 9.93 23.06
CA SER A 267 -10.00 9.14 24.24
C SER A 267 -9.55 7.72 23.88
N ARG A 268 -9.94 7.15 22.73
CA ARG A 268 -9.46 5.83 22.27
C ARG A 268 -7.94 5.77 22.02
N GLN A 269 -7.28 6.91 21.92
CA GLN A 269 -5.84 6.98 21.77
C GLN A 269 -5.11 6.65 23.08
N LEU A 270 -5.80 6.74 24.21
CA LEU A 270 -5.23 6.43 25.52
C LEU A 270 -5.22 4.91 25.75
N PRO A 271 -4.13 4.37 26.32
CA PRO A 271 -4.04 2.95 26.62
C PRO A 271 -5.16 2.54 27.60
N GLY A 272 -5.79 1.40 27.34
CA GLY A 272 -6.89 0.88 28.16
C GLY A 272 -8.29 1.43 27.82
N ILE A 273 -8.41 2.44 26.95
CA ILE A 273 -9.72 3.00 26.58
C ILE A 273 -10.27 2.34 25.31
N GLY A 274 -11.19 1.40 25.51
CA GLY A 274 -11.94 0.74 24.42
C GLY A 274 -13.05 1.61 23.80
N PRO A 275 -13.73 1.11 22.74
CA PRO A 275 -14.82 1.83 22.07
C PRO A 275 -15.97 2.22 23.01
N ALA A 276 -16.37 1.34 23.93
CA ALA A 276 -17.47 1.60 24.87
C ALA A 276 -17.15 2.76 25.83
N LEU A 277 -15.96 2.73 26.43
CA LEU A 277 -15.52 3.77 27.35
C LEU A 277 -15.37 5.13 26.65
N SER A 278 -14.84 5.13 25.42
CA SER A 278 -14.74 6.35 24.62
C SER A 278 -16.11 6.92 24.25
N ALA A 279 -17.10 6.08 23.97
CA ALA A 279 -18.46 6.52 23.71
C ALA A 279 -19.11 7.18 24.94
N LEU A 280 -18.83 6.69 26.15
CA LEU A 280 -19.28 7.31 27.41
C LEU A 280 -18.61 8.66 27.67
N LEU A 281 -17.29 8.75 27.45
CA LEU A 281 -16.58 10.02 27.57
C LEU A 281 -17.13 11.05 26.58
N LYS A 282 -17.42 10.63 25.35
CA LYS A 282 -18.07 11.46 24.34
C LYS A 282 -19.48 11.89 24.76
N SER A 283 -20.31 10.99 25.31
CA SER A 283 -21.66 11.36 25.78
C SER A 283 -21.62 12.31 26.98
N ALA A 284 -20.56 12.24 27.80
CA ALA A 284 -20.26 13.19 28.87
C ALA A 284 -19.62 14.52 28.37
N GLY A 285 -19.56 14.75 27.06
CA GLY A 285 -19.02 15.97 26.44
C GLY A 285 -17.50 16.07 26.46
N LYS A 286 -16.78 14.98 26.76
CA LYS A 286 -15.32 14.93 26.82
C LYS A 286 -14.75 14.53 25.45
N ASN A 287 -14.88 15.46 24.51
CA ASN A 287 -14.62 15.22 23.09
C ASN A 287 -13.19 15.56 22.65
N SER A 288 -12.42 16.27 23.50
CA SER A 288 -11.01 16.59 23.26
C SER A 288 -10.13 16.21 24.45
N PHE A 289 -8.81 16.06 24.24
CA PHE A 289 -7.86 15.87 25.33
C PHE A 289 -7.86 17.04 26.32
N ARG A 290 -8.11 18.26 25.84
CA ARG A 290 -8.22 19.44 26.71
C ARG A 290 -9.41 19.31 27.65
N ASP A 291 -10.56 18.87 27.15
CA ASP A 291 -11.76 18.66 27.97
C ASP A 291 -11.53 17.56 29.00
N ILE A 292 -10.85 16.47 28.62
CA ILE A 292 -10.52 15.36 29.53
C ILE A 292 -9.59 15.86 30.65
N VAL A 293 -8.51 16.57 30.30
CA VAL A 293 -7.52 17.08 31.26
C VAL A 293 -8.13 18.13 32.20
N ALA A 294 -9.05 18.97 31.70
CA ALA A 294 -9.73 19.98 32.51
C ALA A 294 -10.82 19.41 33.43
N THR A 295 -11.14 18.12 33.34
CA THR A 295 -12.22 17.51 34.13
C THR A 295 -11.70 17.02 35.47
N ASP A 296 -12.47 17.25 36.53
CA ASP A 296 -12.18 16.71 37.86
C ASP A 296 -12.07 15.16 37.83
N PRO A 297 -11.01 14.56 38.41
CA PRO A 297 -10.81 13.11 38.38
C PRO A 297 -12.00 12.29 38.89
N ARG A 298 -12.76 12.77 39.89
CA ARG A 298 -13.92 12.04 40.42
C ARG A 298 -15.07 12.03 39.42
N THR A 299 -15.19 13.07 38.59
CA THR A 299 -16.19 13.10 37.52
C THR A 299 -15.82 12.13 36.41
N LEU A 300 -14.53 12.01 36.07
CA LEU A 300 -14.06 11.00 35.11
C LEU A 300 -14.35 9.59 35.64
N GLU A 301 -14.01 9.30 36.90
CA GLU A 301 -14.30 8.01 37.54
C GLU A 301 -15.79 7.67 37.51
N ARG A 302 -16.67 8.64 37.80
CA ARG A 302 -18.12 8.43 37.71
C ARG A 302 -18.58 8.08 36.30
N VAL A 303 -18.02 8.70 35.27
CA VAL A 303 -18.38 8.41 33.86
C VAL A 303 -17.86 7.04 33.45
N THR A 304 -16.68 6.64 33.90
CA THR A 304 -16.04 5.37 33.50
C THR A 304 -16.56 4.16 34.29
N THR A 305 -17.00 4.34 35.54
CA THR A 305 -17.48 3.27 36.42
C THR A 305 -18.87 2.74 36.05
N ILE A 306 -19.64 3.48 35.23
CA ILE A 306 -20.96 3.05 34.73
C ILE A 306 -20.90 1.68 34.01
N LEU A 307 -19.75 1.32 33.43
CA LEU A 307 -19.55 0.02 32.77
C LEU A 307 -19.32 -1.17 33.72
N PHE A 308 -18.99 -0.95 34.99
CA PHE A 308 -18.75 -2.04 35.94
C PHE A 308 -20.00 -2.50 36.69
N PHE A 309 -21.10 -1.73 36.61
CA PHE A 309 -22.36 -2.00 37.30
C PHE A 309 -23.50 -2.44 36.38
N VAL A 310 -23.22 -2.70 35.10
CA VAL A 310 -24.13 -3.26 34.09
C VAL A 310 -23.50 -4.52 33.51
#